data_AF-A0AB34Z413-F1
#
_entry.id   AF-A0AB34Z413-F1
#
_cell.length_a   1.000
_cell.length_b   1.000
_cell.length_c   1.000
_cell.angle_alpha   90.00
_cell.angle_beta   90.00
_cell.angle_gamma   90.00
#
_symmetry.space_group_name_H-M   'P 1'
#
loop_
_entity.id
_entity.type
_entity.pdbx_description
1 polymer ?
#
loop_
_entity_poly.entity_id
_entity_poly.type
_entity_poly.pdbx_seq_one_letter_code
_entity_poly.pdbx_strand_id
1 'polypeptide(L)'
;MRQEIVDTLASLGGAASTAELAEQLGRPADGLYYHLRELVAGDLLTEVMEAGGERVFRLAGEGAGPVRLVYDLAPRGNADELARFARSLLQVAQQDFEAALEVEGVITEGKKRELWVSRNKGWLSDRDLQEVNVLLERLSELTSQPRAEGRNRLTSLAFALAPTKAQPKRRGTREAKARK
;
A
#
# COMPACT_ATOMS: atom_id res chain seq x y z
N MET A 1 -10.57 0.66 -1.96
CA MET A 1 -11.28 1.43 -3.00
C MET A 1 -10.61 2.75 -3.38
N ARG A 2 -10.64 3.82 -2.55
CA ARG A 2 -10.00 5.10 -2.94
C ARG A 2 -8.49 4.96 -3.18
N GLN A 3 -7.80 4.19 -2.33
CA GLN A 3 -6.38 3.89 -2.48
C GLN A 3 -6.09 3.07 -3.75
N GLU A 4 -6.84 1.99 -3.99
CA GLU A 4 -6.73 1.19 -5.22
C GLU A 4 -6.90 2.04 -6.50
N ILE A 5 -7.78 3.04 -6.51
CA ILE A 5 -7.93 3.97 -7.64
C ILE A 5 -6.64 4.77 -7.86
N VAL A 6 -6.06 5.33 -6.80
CA VAL A 6 -4.82 6.11 -6.87
C VAL A 6 -3.66 5.24 -7.33
N ASP A 7 -3.52 4.02 -6.79
CA ASP A 7 -2.44 3.09 -7.16
C ASP A 7 -2.59 2.60 -8.61
N THR A 8 -3.81 2.30 -9.04
CA THR A 8 -4.10 1.92 -10.42
C THR A 8 -3.76 3.06 -11.37
N LEU A 9 -4.19 4.28 -11.04
CA LEU A 9 -3.90 5.47 -11.84
C LEU A 9 -2.38 5.72 -11.94
N ALA A 10 -1.64 5.57 -10.84
CA ALA A 10 -0.18 5.66 -10.83
C ALA A 10 0.45 4.59 -11.74
N SER A 11 -0.04 3.34 -11.67
CA SER A 11 0.46 2.23 -12.50
C SER A 11 0.23 2.44 -14.00
N LEU A 12 -0.82 3.18 -14.37
CA LEU A 12 -1.18 3.56 -15.73
C LEU A 12 -0.42 4.79 -16.26
N GLY A 13 0.51 5.35 -15.49
CA GLY A 13 1.29 6.53 -15.90
C GLY A 13 0.71 7.86 -15.41
N GLY A 14 -0.23 7.83 -14.46
CA GLY A 14 -0.72 8.99 -13.74
C GLY A 14 -1.93 9.68 -14.35
N ALA A 15 -2.48 9.16 -15.45
CA ALA A 15 -3.71 9.64 -16.08
C ALA A 15 -4.52 8.46 -16.63
N ALA A 16 -5.85 8.48 -16.44
CA ALA A 16 -6.77 7.49 -16.97
C ALA A 16 -8.22 8.00 -16.94
N SER A 17 -9.06 7.49 -17.82
CA SER A 17 -10.50 7.71 -17.79
C SER A 17 -11.20 6.79 -16.78
N THR A 18 -12.46 7.08 -16.45
CA THR A 18 -13.25 6.20 -15.56
C THR A 18 -13.41 4.79 -16.15
N ALA A 19 -13.48 4.67 -17.48
CA ALA A 19 -13.63 3.39 -18.16
C ALA A 19 -12.36 2.54 -18.02
N GLU A 20 -11.18 3.14 -18.24
CA GLU A 20 -9.90 2.47 -18.08
C GLU A 20 -9.67 2.02 -16.63
N LEU A 21 -10.02 2.88 -15.66
CA LEU A 21 -9.96 2.52 -14.23
C LEU A 21 -10.90 1.37 -13.88
N ALA A 22 -12.13 1.39 -14.40
CA ALA A 22 -13.11 0.33 -14.20
C ALA A 22 -12.62 -1.02 -14.73
N GLU A 23 -12.02 -1.02 -15.92
CA GLU A 23 -11.44 -2.19 -16.54
C GLU A 23 -10.29 -2.76 -15.71
N GLN A 24 -9.30 -1.92 -15.33
CA GLN A 24 -8.15 -2.38 -14.56
C GLN A 24 -8.53 -2.87 -13.15
N LEU A 25 -9.51 -2.23 -12.52
CA LEU A 25 -10.00 -2.62 -11.19
C LEU A 25 -10.97 -3.81 -11.23
N GLY A 26 -11.43 -4.24 -12.40
CA GLY A 26 -12.46 -5.27 -12.54
C GLY A 26 -13.79 -4.88 -11.89
N ARG A 27 -14.15 -3.59 -11.89
CA ARG A 27 -15.32 -3.04 -11.17
C ARG A 27 -16.21 -2.19 -12.09
N PRO A 28 -17.52 -2.10 -11.82
CA PRO A 28 -18.41 -1.20 -12.56
C PRO A 28 -18.02 0.28 -12.38
N ALA A 29 -18.04 1.04 -13.48
CA ALA A 29 -17.74 2.48 -13.50
C ALA A 29 -18.61 3.30 -12.53
N ASP A 30 -19.90 2.94 -12.39
CA ASP A 30 -20.86 3.64 -11.52
C ASP A 30 -20.39 3.74 -10.07
N GLY A 31 -19.76 2.67 -9.55
CA GLY A 31 -19.22 2.63 -8.20
C GLY A 31 -17.98 3.51 -8.00
N LEU A 32 -17.31 3.92 -9.09
CA LEU A 32 -16.10 4.73 -9.04
C LEU A 32 -16.39 6.23 -8.91
N TYR A 33 -17.49 6.72 -9.49
CA TYR A 33 -17.76 8.17 -9.55
C TYR A 33 -17.85 8.84 -8.17
N TYR A 34 -18.39 8.16 -7.16
CA TYR A 34 -18.39 8.69 -5.79
C TYR A 34 -16.95 8.87 -5.27
N HIS A 35 -16.11 7.86 -5.45
CA HIS A 35 -14.73 7.88 -4.98
C HIS A 35 -13.86 8.88 -5.75
N LEU A 36 -14.03 8.97 -7.07
CA LEU A 36 -13.31 9.92 -7.92
C LEU A 36 -13.63 11.37 -7.52
N ARG A 37 -14.92 11.70 -7.26
CA ARG A 37 -15.32 13.03 -6.78
C ARG A 37 -14.67 13.37 -5.44
N GLU A 38 -14.63 12.43 -4.52
CA GLU A 38 -14.02 12.62 -3.20
C GLU A 38 -12.50 12.79 -3.28
N LEU A 39 -11.85 12.09 -4.20
CA LEU A 39 -10.40 12.22 -4.45
C LEU A 39 -10.05 13.56 -5.12
N VAL A 40 -10.90 14.06 -6.02
CA VAL A 40 -10.77 15.41 -6.58
C VAL A 40 -11.00 16.47 -5.51
N ALA A 41 -12.03 16.31 -4.67
CA ALA A 41 -12.32 17.25 -3.58
C ALA A 41 -11.22 17.29 -2.51
N GLY A 42 -10.44 16.20 -2.38
CA GLY A 42 -9.28 16.11 -1.49
C GLY A 42 -7.95 16.46 -2.14
N ASP A 43 -7.96 17.08 -3.33
CA ASP A 43 -6.77 17.49 -4.11
C ASP A 43 -5.77 16.35 -4.39
N LEU A 44 -6.23 15.10 -4.40
CA LEU A 44 -5.41 13.94 -4.78
C LEU A 44 -5.45 13.69 -6.28
N LEU A 45 -6.55 14.08 -6.92
CA LEU A 45 -6.76 14.00 -8.36
C LEU A 45 -7.18 15.35 -8.93
N THR A 46 -6.82 15.59 -10.18
CA THR A 46 -7.37 16.67 -11.00
C THR A 46 -8.23 16.07 -12.10
N GLU A 47 -9.38 16.70 -12.35
CA GLU A 47 -10.28 16.32 -13.43
C GLU A 47 -10.01 17.23 -14.64
N VAL A 48 -9.77 16.63 -15.81
CA VAL A 48 -9.53 17.36 -17.06
C VAL A 48 -10.37 16.77 -18.19
N MET A 49 -10.91 17.66 -19.04
CA MET A 49 -11.58 17.28 -20.27
C MET A 49 -10.57 17.24 -21.41
N GLU A 50 -10.41 16.10 -22.07
CA GLU A 50 -9.53 15.98 -23.24
C GLU A 50 -10.23 16.41 -24.53
N ALA A 51 -9.46 16.57 -25.61
CA ALA A 51 -9.91 17.12 -26.90
C ALA A 51 -11.03 16.33 -27.59
N GLY A 52 -11.40 15.14 -27.08
CA GLY A 52 -12.53 14.34 -27.51
C GLY A 52 -13.78 14.42 -26.62
N GLY A 53 -13.78 15.25 -25.58
CA GLY A 53 -14.87 15.32 -24.59
C GLY A 53 -14.86 14.18 -23.56
N GLU A 54 -13.81 13.35 -23.56
CA GLU A 54 -13.60 12.35 -22.53
C GLU A 54 -13.08 12.99 -21.25
N ARG A 55 -13.67 12.59 -20.12
CA ARG A 55 -13.25 13.02 -18.78
C ARG A 55 -12.12 12.12 -18.30
N VAL A 56 -10.95 12.73 -18.10
CA VAL A 56 -9.72 12.07 -17.63
C VAL A 56 -9.36 12.58 -16.24
N PHE A 57 -8.94 11.67 -15.37
CA PHE A 57 -8.44 11.99 -14.03
C PHE A 57 -6.92 11.88 -14.03
N ARG A 58 -6.24 12.84 -13.41
CA ARG A 58 -4.78 12.85 -13.27
C ARG A 58 -4.36 12.96 -11.82
N LEU A 59 -3.29 12.30 -11.42
CA LEU A 59 -2.71 12.48 -10.09
C LEU A 59 -2.31 13.94 -9.87
N ALA A 60 -2.58 14.47 -8.68
CA ALA A 60 -2.10 15.79 -8.29
C ALA A 60 -0.58 15.73 -7.97
N GLY A 61 0.22 16.55 -8.66
CA GLY A 61 1.68 16.61 -8.55
C GLY A 61 2.42 16.41 -9.88
N GLU A 62 3.73 16.69 -9.93
CA GLU A 62 4.53 16.69 -11.17
C GLU A 62 4.95 15.30 -11.71
N GLY A 63 4.42 14.20 -11.19
CA GLY A 63 4.76 12.90 -11.78
C GLY A 63 4.27 11.69 -11.00
N ALA A 64 4.32 10.55 -11.70
CA ALA A 64 3.96 9.19 -11.28
C ALA A 64 4.78 8.61 -10.10
N GLY A 65 5.10 9.44 -9.10
CA GLY A 65 5.73 9.03 -7.86
C GLY A 65 4.72 8.55 -6.82
N PRO A 66 5.15 7.73 -5.85
CA PRO A 66 4.25 7.23 -4.81
C PRO A 66 3.70 8.39 -3.97
N VAL A 67 2.39 8.37 -3.71
CA VAL A 67 1.76 9.29 -2.75
C VAL A 67 2.40 9.07 -1.39
N ARG A 68 3.04 10.12 -0.85
CA ARG A 68 3.69 10.07 0.47
C ARG A 68 2.72 10.50 1.55
N LEU A 69 2.58 9.67 2.59
CA LEU A 69 1.86 10.04 3.80
C LEU A 69 2.62 11.10 4.59
N VAL A 70 1.88 12.08 5.09
CA VAL A 70 2.37 12.99 6.13
C VAL A 70 2.09 12.35 7.48
N TYR A 71 3.13 12.19 8.30
CA TYR A 71 3.02 11.66 9.66
C TYR A 71 2.95 12.81 10.66
N ASP A 72 1.80 12.99 11.30
CA ASP A 72 1.63 13.92 12.43
C ASP A 72 1.17 13.14 13.66
N LEU A 73 2.10 12.89 14.58
CA LEU A 73 1.85 12.14 15.80
C LEU A 73 1.59 13.04 17.02
N ALA A 74 1.32 14.34 16.81
CA ALA A 74 0.95 15.26 17.89
C ALA A 74 -0.42 14.89 18.49
N PRO A 75 -0.81 15.43 19.68
CA PRO A 75 -2.08 15.09 20.35
C PRO A 75 -3.37 15.36 19.55
N ARG A 76 -3.30 16.16 18.48
CA ARG A 76 -4.39 16.38 17.50
C ARG A 76 -3.92 16.12 16.06
N GLY A 77 -2.83 15.36 15.94
CA GLY A 77 -2.32 14.91 14.66
C GLY A 77 -3.21 13.79 14.10
N ASN A 78 -2.69 13.09 13.10
CA ASN A 78 -3.44 12.15 12.27
C ASN A 78 -3.14 10.67 12.61
N ALA A 79 -2.76 10.36 13.85
CA ALA A 79 -2.36 9.01 14.24
C ALA A 79 -3.46 7.96 14.01
N ASP A 80 -4.73 8.30 14.26
CA ASP A 80 -5.87 7.40 14.05
C ASP A 80 -6.14 7.19 12.55
N GLU A 81 -6.01 8.24 11.73
CA GLU A 81 -6.07 8.17 10.27
C GLU A 81 -4.96 7.29 9.72
N LEU A 82 -3.71 7.47 10.18
CA LEU A 82 -2.56 6.67 9.79
C LEU A 82 -2.76 5.19 10.15
N ALA A 83 -3.29 4.90 11.34
CA ALA A 83 -3.57 3.52 11.74
C ALA A 83 -4.66 2.87 10.88
N ARG A 84 -5.73 3.60 10.55
CA ARG A 84 -6.78 3.13 9.63
C ARG A 84 -6.24 2.93 8.21
N PHE A 85 -5.39 3.83 7.75
CA PHE A 85 -4.74 3.75 6.46
C PHE A 85 -3.81 2.54 6.36
N ALA A 86 -2.89 2.37 7.32
CA ALA A 86 -1.96 1.24 7.36
C ALA A 86 -2.70 -0.11 7.42
N ARG A 87 -3.79 -0.19 8.20
CA ARG A 87 -4.66 -1.37 8.23
C ARG A 87 -5.25 -1.68 6.86
N SER A 88 -5.75 -0.65 6.18
CA SER A 88 -6.38 -0.81 4.86
C SER A 88 -5.36 -1.28 3.82
N LEU A 89 -4.14 -0.73 3.81
CA LEU A 89 -3.06 -1.18 2.93
C LEU A 89 -2.71 -2.66 3.14
N LEU A 90 -2.52 -3.07 4.40
CA LEU A 90 -2.17 -4.45 4.71
C LEU A 90 -3.32 -5.42 4.38
N GLN A 91 -4.58 -4.98 4.50
CA GLN A 91 -5.74 -5.76 4.10
C GLN A 91 -5.79 -5.97 2.58
N VAL A 92 -5.50 -4.94 1.79
CA VAL A 92 -5.42 -5.06 0.32
C VAL A 92 -4.29 -6.03 -0.06
N ALA A 93 -3.10 -5.86 0.52
CA ALA A 93 -1.99 -6.78 0.24
C ALA A 93 -2.27 -8.24 0.64
N GLN A 94 -3.05 -8.46 1.71
CA GLN A 94 -3.54 -9.79 2.06
C GLN A 94 -4.45 -10.35 0.95
N GLN A 95 -5.41 -9.56 0.47
CA GLN A 95 -6.32 -9.98 -0.60
C GLN A 95 -5.58 -10.27 -1.90
N ASP A 96 -4.60 -9.45 -2.27
CA ASP A 96 -3.74 -9.66 -3.44
C ASP A 96 -2.92 -10.95 -3.32
N PHE A 97 -2.39 -11.22 -2.11
CA PHE A 97 -1.68 -12.46 -1.83
C PHE A 97 -2.59 -13.68 -1.96
N GLU A 98 -3.79 -13.63 -1.39
CA GLU A 98 -4.78 -14.70 -1.48
C GLU A 98 -5.21 -14.94 -2.94
N ALA A 99 -5.45 -13.89 -3.72
CA ALA A 99 -5.75 -14.01 -5.14
C ALA A 99 -4.60 -14.64 -5.95
N ALA A 100 -3.36 -14.29 -5.63
CA ALA A 100 -2.17 -14.85 -6.29
C ALA A 100 -1.96 -16.35 -6.01
N LEU A 101 -2.52 -16.90 -4.92
CA LEU A 101 -2.48 -18.34 -4.65
C LEU A 101 -3.30 -19.15 -5.67
N GLU A 102 -4.32 -18.53 -6.26
CA GLU A 102 -5.21 -19.16 -7.24
C GLU A 102 -4.68 -19.06 -8.68
N VAL A 103 -3.58 -18.31 -8.90
CA VAL A 103 -2.99 -18.12 -10.23
C VAL A 103 -2.10 -19.32 -10.56
N GLU A 104 -2.41 -20.00 -11.66
CA GLU A 104 -1.58 -21.11 -12.16
C GLU A 104 -0.19 -20.64 -12.59
N GLY A 105 0.85 -21.40 -12.21
CA GLY A 105 2.22 -21.17 -12.68
C GLY A 105 3.02 -20.09 -11.94
N VAL A 106 2.49 -19.54 -10.83
CA VAL A 106 3.22 -18.59 -9.98
C VAL A 106 4.53 -19.19 -9.46
N ILE A 107 5.63 -18.46 -9.64
CA ILE A 107 6.96 -18.90 -9.20
C ILE A 107 7.12 -18.63 -7.69
N THR A 108 7.27 -19.68 -6.87
CA THR A 108 7.36 -19.56 -5.40
C THR A 108 8.77 -19.77 -4.83
N GLU A 109 9.77 -20.00 -5.69
CA GLU A 109 11.14 -20.31 -5.28
C GLU A 109 12.20 -19.64 -6.17
N GLY A 110 13.44 -19.61 -5.67
CA GLY A 110 14.60 -19.09 -6.41
C GLY A 110 14.62 -17.56 -6.57
N LYS A 111 15.55 -17.07 -7.40
CA LYS A 111 15.81 -15.63 -7.58
C LYS A 111 14.72 -14.88 -8.35
N LYS A 112 13.81 -15.60 -9.01
CA LYS A 112 12.69 -15.05 -9.80
C LYS A 112 11.33 -15.32 -9.13
N ARG A 113 11.33 -15.60 -7.83
CA ARG A 113 10.11 -15.80 -7.04
C ARG A 113 9.19 -14.58 -7.16
N GLU A 114 7.93 -14.85 -7.41
CA GLU A 114 6.86 -13.86 -7.63
C GLU A 114 5.94 -13.74 -6.42
N LEU A 115 5.80 -14.80 -5.61
CA LEU A 115 4.89 -14.84 -4.47
C LEU A 115 5.58 -15.24 -3.17
N TRP A 116 5.59 -14.36 -2.19
CA TRP A 116 6.20 -14.57 -0.87
C TRP A 116 5.46 -13.82 0.23
N VAL A 117 5.50 -14.36 1.44
CA VAL A 117 5.08 -13.67 2.66
C VAL A 117 6.10 -13.96 3.74
N SER A 118 6.48 -12.93 4.50
CA SER A 118 7.43 -13.07 5.60
C SER A 118 7.07 -12.16 6.75
N ARG A 119 7.40 -12.59 7.96
CA ARG A 119 7.35 -11.76 9.16
C ARG A 119 8.58 -12.01 10.00
N ASN A 120 9.37 -10.95 10.18
CA ASN A 120 10.61 -11.03 10.94
C ASN A 120 10.47 -10.25 12.25
N LYS A 121 11.11 -10.73 13.30
CA LYS A 121 11.27 -10.00 14.57
C LYS A 121 12.71 -10.16 15.03
N GLY A 122 13.40 -9.05 15.17
CA GLY A 122 14.81 -9.03 15.54
C GLY A 122 15.18 -7.74 16.26
N TRP A 123 16.39 -7.73 16.79
CA TRP A 123 17.02 -6.52 17.33
C TRP A 123 17.83 -5.89 16.19
N LEU A 124 17.65 -4.59 15.98
CA LEU A 124 18.37 -3.82 14.98
C LEU A 124 19.28 -2.84 15.73
N SER A 125 20.54 -2.75 15.30
CA SER A 125 21.37 -1.57 15.60
C SER A 125 20.86 -0.35 14.82
N ASP A 126 21.37 0.84 15.16
CA ASP A 126 21.05 2.05 14.39
C ASP A 126 21.48 1.93 12.93
N ARG A 127 22.62 1.26 12.68
CA ARG A 127 23.09 0.96 11.33
C ARG A 127 22.15 0.02 10.59
N ASP A 128 21.71 -1.05 11.23
CA ASP A 128 20.76 -2.00 10.62
C ASP A 128 19.43 -1.28 10.30
N LEU A 129 18.96 -0.42 11.20
CA LEU A 129 17.74 0.36 10.99
C LEU A 129 17.89 1.31 9.80
N GLN A 130 19.03 2.01 9.68
CA GLN A 130 19.31 2.87 8.53
C GLN A 130 19.31 2.07 7.22
N GLU A 131 20.00 0.93 7.19
CA GLU A 131 20.09 0.07 6.00
C GLU A 131 18.72 -0.48 5.60
N VAL A 132 17.90 -0.90 6.58
CA VAL A 132 16.50 -1.31 6.33
C VAL A 132 15.72 -0.19 5.65
N ASN A 133 15.83 1.06 6.12
CA ASN A 133 15.09 2.17 5.50
C ASN A 133 15.53 2.40 4.04
N VAL A 134 16.83 2.37 3.75
CA VAL A 134 17.35 2.48 2.37
C VAL A 134 16.80 1.36 1.47
N LEU A 135 16.76 0.13 1.97
CA LEU A 135 16.21 -1.00 1.22
C LEU A 135 14.70 -0.87 0.98
N LEU A 136 13.95 -0.40 1.98
CA LEU A 136 12.51 -0.18 1.85
C LEU A 136 12.19 0.94 0.85
N GLU A 137 12.97 2.03 0.86
CA GLU A 137 12.86 3.09 -0.14
C GLU A 137 13.15 2.55 -1.54
N ARG A 138 14.24 1.78 -1.71
CA ARG A 138 14.58 1.18 -2.99
C ARG A 138 13.54 0.19 -3.50
N LEU A 139 12.98 -0.62 -2.61
CA LEU A 139 11.88 -1.53 -2.94
C LEU A 139 10.65 -0.73 -3.41
N SER A 140 10.29 0.32 -2.67
CA SER A 140 9.15 1.19 -3.00
C SER A 140 9.33 1.85 -4.38
N GLU A 141 10.53 2.32 -4.71
CA GLU A 141 10.83 2.87 -6.03
C GLU A 141 10.65 1.82 -7.14
N LEU A 142 11.17 0.60 -6.94
CA LEU A 142 11.09 -0.47 -7.94
C LEU A 142 9.65 -0.92 -8.20
N THR A 143 8.81 -0.95 -7.15
CA THR A 143 7.42 -1.43 -7.23
C THR A 143 6.38 -0.34 -7.49
N SER A 144 6.80 0.93 -7.62
CA SER A 144 5.92 2.06 -7.98
C SER A 144 6.10 2.53 -9.42
N GLN A 145 6.90 1.82 -10.23
CA GLN A 145 7.13 2.19 -11.62
C GLN A 145 5.87 1.99 -12.47
N PRO A 146 5.56 2.91 -13.41
CA PRO A 146 4.46 2.72 -14.33
C PRO A 146 4.78 1.60 -15.34
N ARG A 147 3.73 1.11 -15.99
CA ARG A 147 3.85 0.17 -17.12
C ARG A 147 4.71 0.78 -18.22
N ALA A 148 5.67 -0.01 -18.71
CA ALA A 148 6.61 0.39 -19.76
C ALA A 148 7.16 -0.86 -20.49
N GLU A 149 7.88 -0.68 -21.59
CA GLU A 149 8.55 -1.78 -22.29
C GLU A 149 9.49 -2.54 -21.33
N GLY A 150 9.34 -3.87 -21.26
CA GLY A 150 10.06 -4.72 -20.31
C GLY A 150 9.50 -4.75 -18.88
N ARG A 151 8.54 -3.87 -18.53
CA ARG A 151 7.83 -3.86 -17.24
C ARG A 151 6.40 -4.38 -17.39
N ASN A 152 6.32 -5.69 -17.62
CA ASN A 152 5.06 -6.37 -17.98
C ASN A 152 4.43 -7.13 -16.80
N ARG A 153 4.92 -6.91 -15.58
CA ARG A 153 4.46 -7.62 -14.37
C ARG A 153 3.92 -6.61 -13.39
N LEU A 154 2.61 -6.66 -13.18
CA LEU A 154 1.98 -5.94 -12.09
C LEU A 154 2.25 -6.71 -10.79
N THR A 155 2.64 -6.01 -9.73
CA THR A 155 2.98 -6.62 -8.45
C THR A 155 2.52 -5.70 -7.34
N SER A 156 1.83 -6.26 -6.35
CA SER A 156 1.45 -5.56 -5.13
C SER A 156 2.52 -5.80 -4.05
N LEU A 157 2.97 -4.73 -3.41
CA LEU A 157 3.88 -4.79 -2.27
C LEU A 157 3.42 -3.82 -1.20
N ALA A 158 3.08 -4.35 -0.02
CA ALA A 158 2.91 -3.57 1.20
C ALA A 158 3.81 -4.13 2.30
N PHE A 159 4.40 -3.23 3.08
CA PHE A 159 5.20 -3.57 4.25
C PHE A 159 4.92 -2.59 5.39
N ALA A 160 5.13 -3.05 6.62
CA ALA A 160 5.08 -2.20 7.80
C ALA A 160 6.33 -2.43 8.65
N LEU A 161 7.09 -1.36 8.89
CA LEU A 161 8.20 -1.34 9.84
C LEU A 161 7.72 -0.62 11.11
N ALA A 162 7.66 -1.33 12.23
CA ALA A 162 7.17 -0.78 13.48
C ALA A 162 8.08 -1.19 14.66
N PRO A 163 8.50 -0.24 15.51
CA PRO A 163 9.20 -0.58 16.74
C PRO A 163 8.24 -1.33 17.68
N THR A 164 8.73 -2.39 18.31
CA THR A 164 7.95 -3.12 19.34
C THR A 164 8.69 -3.09 20.66
N LYS A 165 7.97 -2.90 21.77
CA LYS A 165 8.55 -2.99 23.11
C LYS A 165 8.63 -4.46 23.52
N ALA A 166 9.80 -4.89 23.99
CA ALA A 166 9.95 -6.19 24.61
C ALA A 166 9.09 -6.23 25.88
N GLN A 167 8.15 -7.18 25.94
CA GLN A 167 7.32 -7.38 27.13
C GLN A 167 8.10 -8.23 28.14
N PRO A 168 8.22 -7.80 29.41
CA PRO A 168 8.86 -8.61 30.42
C PRO A 168 8.08 -9.91 30.64
N LYS A 169 8.77 -10.98 31.01
CA LYS A 169 8.16 -12.27 31.35
C LYS A 169 7.17 -12.03 32.50
N ARG A 170 5.86 -12.18 32.26
CA ARG A 170 4.84 -12.10 33.33
C ARG A 170 5.21 -13.12 34.40
N ARG A 171 5.73 -12.69 35.55
CA ARG A 171 5.82 -13.52 36.75
C ARG A 171 4.37 -13.78 37.18
N GLY A 172 3.89 -15.00 36.95
CA GLY A 172 2.60 -15.42 37.49
C GLY A 172 2.65 -15.27 39.00
N THR A 173 1.75 -14.46 39.55
CA THR A 173 1.47 -14.41 40.99
C THR A 173 0.95 -15.78 41.40
N ARG A 174 1.86 -16.63 41.84
CA ARG A 174 1.57 -17.83 42.63
C ARG A 174 2.08 -17.59 44.04
N GLU A 175 1.44 -16.66 44.72
CA GLU A 175 1.42 -16.58 46.18
C GLU A 175 -0.06 -16.53 46.57
N ALA A 176 -0.59 -17.22 47.56
CA ALA A 176 -0.18 -18.40 48.30
C ALA A 176 -1.49 -18.83 48.98
N LYS A 177 -2.13 -19.91 48.52
CA LYS A 177 -3.13 -20.61 49.34
C LYS A 177 -2.34 -21.35 50.43
N ALA A 178 -2.16 -20.70 51.57
CA ALA A 178 -1.78 -21.31 52.84
C ALA A 178 -2.47 -20.49 53.93
N ARG A 179 -3.20 -21.01 54.92
CA ARG A 179 -3.72 -22.32 55.32
C ARG A 179 -4.95 -21.98 56.20
N LYS A 180 -6.00 -22.81 56.17
CA LYS A 180 -6.98 -22.84 57.27
C LYS A 180 -6.36 -23.57 58.46
#